data_AF-A0A1H0F2V7-F1
#
_entry.id   AF-A0A1H0F2V7-F1
#
_cell.length_a   1.000
_cell.length_b   1.000
_cell.length_c   1.000
_cell.angle_alpha   90.00
_cell.angle_beta   90.00
_cell.angle_gamma   90.00
#
_symmetry.space_group_name_H-M   'P 1'
#
loop_
_entity.id
_entity.type
_entity.pdbx_description
1 polymer ?
#
loop_
_entity_poly.entity_id
_entity_poly.type
_entity_poly.pdbx_seq_one_letter_code
_entity_poly.pdbx_strand_id
1 'polypeptide(L)'
;MIRGHIDLATRARVEGWIHSDRVPLAGARVLAFHDETCVGGGRVDVFRQDLADAGLGDGCVGFGFPVALRSDQDPRVLDVRLEGGTLLLKQGACALSPREAMGADRRRQGRDPAALSWMLARGWLDQRRHDALRGLARFGAHPLQLQIERRGRDVASVCDEVALEAADLIEFHVHTAIDCEIREDVRPADLAAIRREVRASFPFSPPVIGLWAPGPHHLDLVEGSHLADGEAEPGAGVEYAFGGRTLLLADLDAAIGFRGGDASTPFTAFVPCRPEERP
;
A
#
# COMPACT_ATOMS: atom_id res chain seq x y z
N MET A 1 -19.07 -24.66 2.59
CA MET A 1 -19.19 -24.26 4.01
C MET A 1 -18.58 -22.87 4.13
N ILE A 2 -19.06 -21.97 5.01
CA ILE A 2 -18.37 -20.68 5.19
C ILE A 2 -17.24 -20.88 6.19
N ARG A 3 -16.04 -20.42 5.82
CA ARG A 3 -14.79 -20.48 6.57
C ARG A 3 -14.24 -19.06 6.68
N GLY A 4 -13.50 -18.76 7.73
CA GLY A 4 -12.85 -17.46 7.85
C GLY A 4 -11.97 -17.37 9.09
N HIS A 5 -11.15 -16.32 9.12
CA HIS A 5 -10.20 -16.05 10.19
C HIS A 5 -10.04 -14.55 10.40
N ILE A 6 -9.72 -14.15 11.63
CA ILE A 6 -9.33 -12.79 11.97
C ILE A 6 -7.83 -12.83 12.27
N ASP A 7 -7.02 -12.21 11.41
CA ASP A 7 -5.56 -12.18 11.55
C ASP A 7 -5.13 -11.09 12.55
N LEU A 8 -5.84 -9.96 12.54
CA LEU A 8 -5.53 -8.81 13.38
C LEU A 8 -6.82 -8.17 13.91
N ALA A 9 -6.86 -7.93 15.22
CA ALA A 9 -7.83 -7.05 15.83
C ALA A 9 -7.11 -6.06 16.73
N THR A 10 -7.27 -4.77 16.44
CA THR A 10 -6.76 -3.66 17.24
C THR A 10 -7.90 -2.70 17.54
N ARG A 11 -7.64 -1.70 18.39
CA ARG A 11 -8.63 -0.65 18.67
C ARG A 11 -8.98 0.23 17.47
N ALA A 12 -8.13 0.25 16.44
CA ALA A 12 -8.29 1.10 15.26
C ALA A 12 -8.63 0.33 13.98
N ARG A 13 -8.35 -0.97 13.93
CA ARG A 13 -8.52 -1.78 12.70
C ARG A 13 -8.73 -3.26 12.99
N VAL A 14 -9.52 -3.91 12.14
CA VAL A 14 -9.67 -5.36 12.06
C VAL A 14 -9.31 -5.85 10.66
N GLU A 15 -8.64 -6.99 10.57
CA GLU A 15 -8.25 -7.64 9.33
C GLU A 15 -8.42 -9.15 9.42
N GLY A 16 -8.75 -9.78 8.31
CA GLY A 16 -9.06 -11.19 8.24
C GLY A 16 -9.36 -11.68 6.84
N TRP A 17 -9.95 -12.86 6.75
CA TRP A 17 -10.50 -13.41 5.51
C TRP A 17 -11.76 -14.23 5.76
N ILE A 18 -12.60 -14.34 4.74
CA ILE A 18 -13.83 -15.11 4.75
C ILE A 18 -14.10 -15.70 3.35
N HIS A 19 -14.36 -17.01 3.30
CA HIS A 19 -14.59 -17.77 2.08
C HIS A 19 -15.80 -18.68 2.22
N SER A 20 -16.53 -18.93 1.13
CA SER A 20 -17.63 -19.89 1.09
C SER A 20 -17.57 -20.72 -0.18
N ASP A 21 -17.63 -22.05 -0.04
CA ASP A 21 -17.64 -22.96 -1.19
C ASP A 21 -18.98 -22.95 -1.95
N ARG A 22 -20.00 -22.27 -1.43
CA ARG A 22 -21.37 -22.29 -1.97
C ARG A 22 -21.78 -20.97 -2.60
N VAL A 23 -21.22 -19.85 -2.14
CA VAL A 23 -21.62 -18.50 -2.55
C VAL A 23 -20.36 -17.65 -2.66
N PRO A 24 -20.13 -16.96 -3.79
CA PRO A 24 -19.06 -15.98 -3.90
C PRO A 24 -19.29 -14.86 -2.88
N LEU A 25 -18.28 -14.60 -2.03
CA LEU A 25 -18.33 -13.52 -1.04
C LEU A 25 -17.53 -12.28 -1.46
N ALA A 26 -16.87 -12.32 -2.63
CA ALA A 26 -16.17 -11.16 -3.17
C ALA A 26 -17.12 -9.96 -3.31
N GLY A 27 -16.72 -8.81 -2.77
CA GLY A 27 -17.51 -7.58 -2.71
C GLY A 27 -18.58 -7.53 -1.61
N ALA A 28 -18.84 -8.64 -0.90
CA ALA A 28 -19.76 -8.66 0.23
C ALA A 28 -19.23 -7.78 1.38
N ARG A 29 -20.14 -7.24 2.19
CA ARG A 29 -19.79 -6.42 3.34
C ARG A 29 -19.68 -7.25 4.61
N VAL A 30 -18.64 -6.97 5.38
CA VAL A 30 -18.39 -7.50 6.71
C VAL A 30 -18.45 -6.36 7.73
N LEU A 31 -19.02 -6.63 8.89
CA LEU A 31 -19.23 -5.68 9.97
C LEU A 31 -18.58 -6.23 11.24
N ALA A 32 -17.88 -5.38 11.99
CA ALA A 32 -17.37 -5.71 13.31
C ALA A 32 -18.30 -5.19 14.40
N PHE A 33 -18.56 -6.03 15.40
CA PHE A 33 -19.37 -5.72 16.55
C PHE A 33 -18.56 -5.89 17.84
N HIS A 34 -18.73 -4.96 18.76
CA HIS A 34 -18.42 -5.16 20.16
C HIS A 34 -19.74 -5.34 20.89
N ASP A 35 -19.97 -6.52 21.46
CA ASP A 35 -21.28 -6.96 21.93
C ASP A 35 -22.34 -6.85 20.81
N GLU A 36 -23.32 -5.95 20.96
CA GLU A 36 -24.38 -5.68 19.99
C GLU A 36 -24.19 -4.37 19.22
N THR A 37 -23.10 -3.64 19.49
CA THR A 37 -22.83 -2.35 18.82
C THR A 37 -21.91 -2.56 17.63
N CYS A 38 -22.33 -2.12 16.44
CA CYS A 38 -21.48 -2.09 15.26
C CYS A 38 -20.41 -1.00 15.44
N VAL A 39 -19.14 -1.40 15.36
CA VAL A 39 -17.97 -0.51 15.57
C VAL A 39 -17.16 -0.28 14.29
N GLY A 40 -17.55 -0.89 13.18
CA GLY A 40 -16.90 -0.68 11.87
C GLY A 40 -17.34 -1.70 10.83
N GLY A 41 -16.94 -1.49 9.58
CA GLY A 41 -17.22 -2.43 8.50
C GLY A 41 -16.47 -2.14 7.22
N GLY A 42 -16.32 -3.16 6.39
CA GLY A 42 -15.59 -3.11 5.13
C GLY A 42 -16.10 -4.13 4.12
N ARG A 43 -15.46 -4.19 2.97
CA ARG A 43 -15.75 -5.18 1.93
C ARG A 43 -14.75 -6.34 1.98
N VAL A 44 -15.17 -7.45 1.42
CA VAL A 44 -14.33 -8.62 1.14
C VAL A 44 -13.79 -8.47 -0.28
N ASP A 45 -12.71 -7.72 -0.44
CA ASP A 45 -12.11 -7.37 -1.73
C ASP A 45 -10.57 -7.38 -1.68
N VAL A 46 -9.99 -7.75 -0.54
CA VAL A 46 -8.54 -7.80 -0.39
C VAL A 46 -8.03 -9.13 -0.95
N PHE A 47 -7.20 -9.05 -1.99
CA PHE A 47 -6.52 -10.22 -2.55
C PHE A 47 -5.42 -10.71 -1.61
N ARG A 48 -5.38 -12.03 -1.39
CA ARG A 48 -4.38 -12.72 -0.59
C ARG A 48 -3.81 -13.91 -1.34
N GLN A 49 -2.52 -13.82 -1.66
CA GLN A 49 -1.80 -14.86 -2.41
C GLN A 49 -1.80 -16.21 -1.68
N ASP A 50 -1.58 -16.20 -0.36
CA ASP A 50 -1.57 -17.42 0.46
C ASP A 50 -2.91 -18.17 0.43
N LEU A 51 -4.02 -17.43 0.33
CA LEU A 51 -5.36 -18.01 0.23
C LEU A 51 -5.69 -18.46 -1.21
N ALA A 52 -5.17 -17.76 -2.21
CA ALA A 52 -5.24 -18.19 -3.62
C ALA A 52 -4.50 -19.52 -3.82
N ASP A 53 -3.27 -19.62 -3.30
CA ASP A 53 -2.44 -20.83 -3.37
C ASP A 53 -3.07 -22.00 -2.60
N ALA A 54 -3.79 -21.71 -1.51
CA ALA A 54 -4.59 -22.69 -0.78
C ALA A 54 -5.90 -23.09 -1.49
N GLY A 55 -6.21 -22.52 -2.66
CA GLY A 55 -7.41 -22.82 -3.44
C GLY A 55 -8.70 -22.26 -2.84
N LEU A 56 -8.62 -21.19 -2.03
CA LEU A 56 -9.78 -20.53 -1.43
C LEU A 56 -10.33 -19.45 -2.36
N GLY A 57 -11.34 -19.84 -3.14
CA GLY A 57 -11.98 -18.93 -4.10
C GLY A 57 -10.98 -18.52 -5.19
N ASP A 58 -10.92 -17.23 -5.45
CA ASP A 58 -9.96 -16.61 -6.37
C ASP A 58 -8.86 -15.82 -5.64
N GLY A 59 -8.70 -16.04 -4.33
CA GLY A 59 -7.79 -15.29 -3.48
C GLY A 59 -8.36 -13.98 -2.93
N CYS A 60 -9.49 -13.50 -3.45
CA CYS A 60 -10.09 -12.21 -3.07
C CYS A 60 -11.12 -12.39 -1.97
N VAL A 61 -10.64 -13.00 -0.89
CA VAL A 61 -11.43 -13.41 0.27
C VAL A 61 -10.99 -12.68 1.53
N GLY A 62 -10.01 -11.78 1.43
CA GLY A 62 -9.53 -10.95 2.52
C GLY A 62 -10.43 -9.74 2.78
N PHE A 63 -10.40 -9.24 4.01
CA PHE A 63 -11.02 -7.97 4.41
C PHE A 63 -10.10 -7.22 5.37
N GLY A 64 -10.19 -5.89 5.35
CA GLY A 64 -9.50 -5.03 6.32
C GLY A 64 -10.17 -3.66 6.40
N PHE A 65 -10.58 -3.26 7.60
CA PHE A 65 -11.36 -2.03 7.78
C PHE A 65 -11.13 -1.39 9.15
N PRO A 66 -11.26 -0.05 9.24
CA PRO A 66 -11.13 0.65 10.52
C PRO A 66 -12.27 0.26 11.47
N VAL A 67 -11.96 0.26 12.76
CA VAL A 67 -12.95 0.11 13.84
C VAL A 67 -12.76 1.21 14.86
N ALA A 68 -13.86 1.69 15.43
CA ALA A 68 -13.88 2.72 16.46
C ALA A 68 -14.18 2.06 17.82
N LEU A 69 -13.12 1.58 18.48
CA LEU A 69 -13.22 1.07 19.85
C LEU A 69 -12.87 2.14 20.88
N ARG A 70 -13.69 2.23 21.92
CA ARG A 70 -13.40 3.05 23.12
C ARG A 70 -12.17 2.50 23.86
N SER A 71 -11.56 3.36 24.67
CA SER A 71 -10.38 3.00 25.47
C SER A 71 -10.60 1.81 26.41
N ASP A 72 -11.83 1.61 26.89
CA ASP A 72 -12.26 0.52 27.77
C ASP A 72 -12.69 -0.76 27.04
N GLN A 73 -12.80 -0.73 25.71
CA GLN A 73 -13.20 -1.89 24.91
C GLN A 73 -11.98 -2.75 24.50
N ASP A 74 -12.12 -4.08 24.64
CA ASP A 74 -11.06 -5.03 24.26
C ASP A 74 -11.25 -5.48 22.80
N PRO A 75 -10.29 -5.23 21.90
CA PRO A 75 -10.38 -5.71 20.51
C PRO A 75 -10.41 -7.24 20.39
N ARG A 76 -10.08 -8.00 21.44
CA ARG A 76 -10.12 -9.47 21.45
C ARG A 76 -11.54 -10.06 21.60
N VAL A 77 -12.55 -9.24 21.87
CA VAL A 77 -13.95 -9.70 21.96
C VAL A 77 -14.78 -9.27 20.75
N LEU A 78 -14.12 -8.84 19.66
CA LEU A 78 -14.79 -8.43 18.44
C LEU A 78 -15.41 -9.61 17.71
N ASP A 79 -16.66 -9.42 17.33
CA ASP A 79 -17.46 -10.32 16.50
C ASP A 79 -17.50 -9.77 15.07
N VAL A 80 -16.94 -10.49 14.08
CA VAL A 80 -17.04 -10.10 12.66
C VAL A 80 -18.16 -10.91 12.00
N ARG A 81 -19.10 -10.21 11.36
CA ARG A 81 -20.31 -10.81 10.76
C ARG A 81 -20.47 -10.34 9.30
N LEU A 82 -21.04 -11.18 8.45
CA LEU A 82 -21.48 -10.73 7.11
C LEU A 82 -22.72 -9.84 7.25
N GLU A 83 -22.77 -8.73 6.52
CA GLU A 83 -23.93 -7.84 6.49
C GLU A 83 -25.18 -8.59 6.01
N GLY A 84 -26.27 -8.52 6.77
CA GLY A 84 -27.51 -9.25 6.49
C GLY A 84 -27.46 -10.76 6.78
N GLY A 85 -26.34 -11.27 7.30
CA GLY A 85 -26.16 -12.67 7.67
C GLY A 85 -26.17 -12.90 9.19
N THR A 86 -26.51 -14.12 9.60
CA THR A 86 -26.34 -14.60 10.99
C THR A 86 -24.99 -15.29 11.22
N LEU A 87 -24.15 -15.38 10.19
CA LEU A 87 -22.85 -16.02 10.29
C LEU A 87 -21.87 -15.13 11.05
N LEU A 88 -21.27 -15.74 12.07
CA LEU A 88 -20.35 -15.09 12.99
C LEU A 88 -18.95 -15.72 12.87
N LEU A 89 -17.96 -14.90 12.51
CA LEU A 89 -16.55 -15.21 12.69
C LEU A 89 -16.17 -14.83 14.12
N LYS A 90 -16.19 -15.81 15.02
CA LYS A 90 -15.66 -15.69 16.38
C LYS A 90 -14.17 -16.03 16.39
N GLN A 91 -13.40 -15.31 17.20
CA GLN A 91 -11.97 -15.52 17.48
C GLN A 91 -11.66 -16.85 18.25
N GLY A 92 -12.39 -17.94 17.95
CA GLY A 92 -12.43 -19.15 18.78
C GLY A 92 -11.19 -20.06 18.75
N ALA A 93 -10.20 -19.79 17.88
CA ALA A 93 -8.94 -20.51 17.82
C ALA A 93 -7.90 -19.72 17.00
N CYS A 94 -7.65 -18.46 17.35
CA CYS A 94 -6.60 -17.68 16.69
C CYS A 94 -5.24 -18.32 16.99
N ALA A 95 -4.60 -18.91 15.97
CA ALA A 95 -3.16 -19.02 15.99
C ALA A 95 -2.65 -17.59 15.84
N LEU A 96 -2.21 -16.99 16.93
CA LEU A 96 -1.46 -15.74 16.91
C LEU A 96 -0.20 -16.02 16.08
N SER A 97 -0.27 -15.80 14.77
CA SER A 97 0.94 -15.75 13.97
C SER A 97 1.78 -14.61 14.54
N PRO A 98 3.07 -14.83 14.82
CA PRO A 98 3.93 -13.77 15.32
C PRO A 98 3.76 -12.53 14.45
N ARG A 99 3.63 -11.36 15.10
CA ARG A 99 3.44 -10.06 14.46
C ARG A 99 4.46 -9.78 13.35
N GLU A 100 5.64 -10.42 13.45
CA GLU A 100 6.75 -10.39 12.49
C GLU A 100 6.50 -11.22 11.23
N ALA A 101 5.90 -12.42 11.34
CA ALA A 101 5.54 -13.26 10.19
C ALA A 101 4.50 -12.56 9.28
N MET A 102 3.57 -11.84 9.91
CA MET A 102 2.56 -11.04 9.21
C MET A 102 3.15 -9.83 8.48
N GLY A 103 4.26 -9.27 8.97
CA GLY A 103 4.95 -8.16 8.32
C GLY A 103 5.63 -8.57 7.01
N ALA A 104 6.31 -9.71 7.00
CA ALA A 104 6.96 -10.23 5.80
C ALA A 104 5.95 -10.65 4.73
N ASP A 105 4.86 -11.33 5.13
CA ASP A 105 3.80 -11.73 4.19
C ASP A 105 3.04 -10.53 3.63
N ARG A 106 2.73 -9.51 4.46
CA ARG A 106 2.09 -8.27 3.97
C ARG A 106 2.97 -7.41 3.07
N ARG A 107 4.29 -7.40 3.28
CA ARG A 107 5.24 -6.77 2.34
C ARG A 107 5.19 -7.43 0.96
N ARG A 108 4.83 -8.71 0.87
CA ARG A 108 4.72 -9.46 -0.40
C ARG A 108 3.31 -9.51 -1.00
N GLN A 109 2.26 -9.40 -0.18
CA GLN A 109 0.87 -9.42 -0.63
C GLN A 109 0.57 -8.34 -1.68
N GLY A 110 -0.07 -8.73 -2.78
CA GLY A 110 -0.44 -7.84 -3.89
C GLY A 110 0.73 -7.35 -4.75
N ARG A 111 1.97 -7.75 -4.43
CA ARG A 111 3.20 -7.32 -5.12
C ARG A 111 3.92 -8.46 -5.84
N ASP A 112 3.48 -9.70 -5.64
CA ASP A 112 4.01 -10.86 -6.36
C ASP A 112 3.67 -10.77 -7.88
N PRO A 113 4.61 -11.06 -8.80
CA PRO A 113 4.35 -11.00 -10.23
C PRO A 113 3.19 -11.89 -10.71
N ALA A 114 2.95 -13.05 -10.09
CA ALA A 114 1.84 -13.92 -10.46
C ALA A 114 0.51 -13.32 -10.01
N ALA A 115 0.45 -12.77 -8.79
CA ALA A 115 -0.69 -12.01 -8.29
C ALA A 115 -1.07 -10.86 -9.22
N LEU A 116 -0.09 -10.02 -9.57
CA LEU A 116 -0.31 -8.85 -10.43
C LEU A 116 -0.78 -9.25 -11.83
N SER A 117 -0.18 -10.29 -12.40
CA SER A 117 -0.58 -10.82 -13.72
C SER A 117 -2.01 -11.38 -13.68
N TRP A 118 -2.39 -12.03 -12.58
CA TRP A 118 -3.73 -12.53 -12.36
C TRP A 118 -4.76 -11.39 -12.24
N MET A 119 -4.44 -10.34 -11.47
CA MET A 119 -5.30 -9.16 -11.29
C MET A 119 -5.51 -8.42 -12.63
N LEU A 120 -4.46 -8.27 -13.44
CA LEU A 120 -4.53 -7.72 -14.79
C LEU A 120 -5.46 -8.58 -15.69
N ALA A 121 -5.31 -9.90 -15.68
CA ALA A 121 -6.13 -10.82 -16.47
C ALA A 121 -7.62 -10.78 -16.12
N ARG A 122 -7.96 -10.35 -14.90
CA ARG A 122 -9.34 -10.17 -14.42
C ARG A 122 -9.88 -8.74 -14.63
N GLY A 123 -9.08 -7.84 -15.18
CA GLY A 123 -9.45 -6.44 -15.41
C GLY A 123 -9.50 -5.59 -14.14
N TRP A 124 -8.87 -6.04 -13.06
CA TRP A 124 -8.83 -5.31 -11.78
C TRP A 124 -7.70 -4.29 -11.74
N LEU A 125 -6.68 -4.54 -12.57
CA LEU A 125 -5.62 -3.61 -12.88
C LEU A 125 -5.70 -3.26 -14.36
N ASP A 126 -5.46 -2.00 -14.69
CA ASP A 126 -5.05 -1.66 -16.04
C ASP A 126 -3.56 -1.98 -16.24
N GLN A 127 -3.10 -1.90 -17.48
CA GLN A 127 -1.70 -2.18 -17.81
C GLN A 127 -0.73 -1.25 -17.08
N ARG A 128 -1.10 0.02 -16.91
CA ARG A 128 -0.23 1.05 -16.33
C ARG A 128 0.01 0.80 -14.84
N ARG A 129 -1.05 0.49 -14.09
CA ARG A 129 -0.98 0.12 -12.68
C ARG A 129 -0.26 -1.21 -12.49
N HIS A 130 -0.53 -2.21 -13.34
CA HIS A 130 0.22 -3.47 -13.32
C HIS A 130 1.74 -3.24 -13.47
N ASP A 131 2.16 -2.45 -14.46
CA ASP A 131 3.57 -2.20 -14.74
C ASP A 131 4.24 -1.43 -13.59
N ALA A 132 3.52 -0.47 -13.00
CA ALA A 132 3.99 0.29 -11.85
C ALA A 132 4.23 -0.58 -10.61
N LEU A 133 3.22 -1.38 -10.22
CA LEU A 133 3.31 -2.25 -9.06
C LEU A 133 4.37 -3.33 -9.26
N ARG A 134 4.48 -3.87 -10.48
CA ARG A 134 5.50 -4.86 -10.83
C ARG A 134 6.90 -4.25 -10.81
N GLY A 135 7.05 -3.02 -11.30
CA GLY A 135 8.31 -2.27 -11.25
C GLY A 135 8.77 -2.04 -9.82
N LEU A 136 7.88 -1.52 -8.97
CA LEU A 136 8.13 -1.33 -7.55
C LEU A 136 8.49 -2.64 -6.84
N ALA A 137 7.71 -3.70 -7.06
CA ALA A 137 7.94 -4.99 -6.42
C ALA A 137 9.32 -5.57 -6.78
N ARG A 138 9.73 -5.45 -8.05
CA ARG A 138 10.96 -6.08 -8.56
C ARG A 138 12.20 -5.22 -8.35
N PHE A 139 12.10 -3.92 -8.59
CA PHE A 139 13.25 -3.03 -8.69
C PHE A 139 13.31 -2.01 -7.55
N GLY A 140 12.20 -1.77 -6.84
CA GLY A 140 12.11 -0.74 -5.81
C GLY A 140 11.87 0.66 -6.39
N ALA A 141 11.72 0.78 -7.72
CA ALA A 141 11.36 2.03 -8.37
C ALA A 141 10.58 1.78 -9.66
N HIS A 142 9.79 2.78 -10.05
CA HIS A 142 9.09 2.76 -11.33
C HIS A 142 8.89 4.19 -11.88
N PRO A 143 9.49 4.53 -13.03
CA PRO A 143 9.23 5.80 -13.72
C PRO A 143 7.93 5.74 -14.52
N LEU A 144 7.09 6.75 -14.34
CA LEU A 144 5.84 6.95 -15.06
C LEU A 144 5.93 8.16 -15.97
N GLN A 145 5.61 7.94 -17.25
CA GLN A 145 5.42 9.03 -18.20
C GLN A 145 4.05 9.67 -17.99
N LEU A 146 4.07 10.94 -17.57
CA LEU A 146 2.90 11.75 -17.29
C LEU A 146 2.23 12.18 -18.60
N GLN A 147 0.93 11.95 -18.71
CA GLN A 147 0.10 12.38 -19.84
C GLN A 147 -0.51 13.76 -19.59
N ILE A 148 0.31 14.72 -19.12
CA ILE A 148 -0.14 16.07 -18.75
C ILE A 148 0.21 17.07 -19.86
N GLU A 149 -0.77 17.89 -20.25
CA GLU A 149 -0.56 19.05 -21.13
C GLU A 149 0.04 20.22 -20.33
N ARG A 150 1.32 20.54 -20.57
CA ARG A 150 2.05 21.58 -19.80
C ARG A 150 2.00 22.98 -20.42
N ARG A 151 1.51 23.11 -21.67
CA ARG A 151 1.69 24.35 -22.43
C ARG A 151 0.83 25.48 -21.85
N GLY A 152 1.47 26.52 -21.32
CA GLY A 152 0.78 27.68 -20.74
C GLY A 152 0.23 27.47 -19.32
N ARG A 153 0.54 26.33 -18.69
CA ARG A 153 0.19 26.01 -17.31
C ARG A 153 1.27 26.52 -16.36
N ASP A 154 0.88 26.96 -15.17
CA ASP A 154 1.82 27.21 -14.07
C ASP A 154 2.31 25.88 -13.46
N VAL A 155 3.43 25.95 -12.73
CA VAL A 155 4.10 24.77 -12.16
C VAL A 155 3.28 24.12 -11.04
N ALA A 156 2.59 24.91 -10.22
CA ALA A 156 1.81 24.40 -9.09
C ALA A 156 0.62 23.57 -9.57
N SER A 157 -0.11 24.06 -10.57
CA SER A 157 -1.20 23.31 -11.19
C SER A 157 -0.74 21.99 -11.80
N VAL A 158 0.46 21.95 -12.40
CA VAL A 158 1.03 20.69 -12.90
C VAL A 158 1.40 19.77 -11.73
N CYS A 159 1.97 20.30 -10.66
CA CYS A 159 2.31 19.57 -9.45
C CYS A 159 1.08 18.87 -8.84
N ASP A 160 -0.06 19.57 -8.76
CA ASP A 160 -1.32 19.02 -8.24
C ASP A 160 -1.79 17.80 -9.06
N GLU A 161 -1.72 17.86 -10.39
CA GLU A 161 -2.06 16.71 -11.23
C GLU A 161 -1.09 15.53 -11.07
N VAL A 162 0.20 15.82 -10.91
CA VAL A 162 1.19 14.77 -10.62
C VAL A 162 0.93 14.14 -9.25
N ALA A 163 0.50 14.93 -8.27
CA ALA A 163 0.13 14.43 -6.94
C ALA A 163 -1.05 13.47 -7.01
N LEU A 164 -2.07 13.75 -7.84
CA LEU A 164 -3.21 12.84 -8.06
C LEU A 164 -2.76 11.50 -8.68
N GLU A 165 -1.87 11.55 -9.67
CA GLU A 165 -1.31 10.34 -10.30
C GLU A 165 -0.45 9.51 -9.33
N ALA A 166 0.34 10.20 -8.50
CA ALA A 166 1.12 9.55 -7.45
C ALA A 166 0.21 8.91 -6.39
N ALA A 167 -0.81 9.65 -5.93
CA ALA A 167 -1.76 9.19 -4.91
C ALA A 167 -2.49 7.93 -5.36
N ASP A 168 -3.02 7.88 -6.59
CA ASP A 168 -3.74 6.70 -7.13
C ASP A 168 -2.88 5.43 -7.05
N LEU A 169 -1.61 5.52 -7.47
CA LEU A 169 -0.70 4.37 -7.49
C LEU A 169 -0.21 3.99 -6.10
N ILE A 170 0.06 4.97 -5.24
CA ILE A 170 0.51 4.71 -3.87
C ILE A 170 -0.64 4.11 -3.05
N GLU A 171 -1.87 4.63 -3.17
CA GLU A 171 -3.07 4.08 -2.52
C GLU A 171 -3.26 2.61 -2.90
N PHE A 172 -3.14 2.31 -4.20
CA PHE A 172 -3.20 0.94 -4.68
C PHE A 172 -2.08 0.08 -4.09
N HIS A 173 -0.85 0.62 -4.05
CA HIS A 173 0.31 -0.08 -3.48
C HIS A 173 0.16 -0.39 -1.99
N VAL A 174 -0.42 0.53 -1.20
CA VAL A 174 -0.60 0.32 0.24
C VAL A 174 -1.87 -0.47 0.59
N HIS A 175 -2.77 -0.71 -0.37
CA HIS A 175 -4.05 -1.41 -0.20
C HIS A 175 -4.93 -0.80 0.90
N THR A 176 -4.88 0.53 1.06
CA THR A 176 -5.71 1.29 2.01
C THR A 176 -5.84 2.71 1.51
N ALA A 177 -6.96 3.37 1.84
CA ALA A 177 -7.13 4.80 1.58
C ALA A 177 -6.02 5.61 2.25
N ILE A 178 -5.52 6.62 1.53
CA ILE A 178 -4.50 7.56 1.98
C ILE A 178 -4.92 8.99 1.67
N ASP A 179 -4.38 9.94 2.44
CA ASP A 179 -4.17 11.29 1.93
C ASP A 179 -2.76 11.36 1.33
N CYS A 180 -2.54 12.26 0.38
CA CYS A 180 -1.24 12.48 -0.24
C CYS A 180 -0.74 13.89 0.10
N GLU A 181 0.29 13.97 0.93
CA GLU A 181 0.92 15.21 1.29
C GLU A 181 1.93 15.64 0.21
N ILE A 182 1.78 16.85 -0.32
CA ILE A 182 2.73 17.45 -1.26
C ILE A 182 3.80 18.19 -0.45
N ARG A 183 5.01 17.65 -0.43
CA ARG A 183 6.16 18.28 0.22
C ARG A 183 7.06 18.93 -0.82
N GLU A 184 7.07 20.25 -0.82
CA GLU A 184 7.97 21.06 -1.64
C GLU A 184 9.34 21.20 -0.98
N ASP A 185 10.34 21.60 -1.76
CA ASP A 185 11.71 21.86 -1.30
C ASP A 185 12.43 20.68 -0.60
N VAL A 186 12.02 19.45 -0.89
CA VAL A 186 12.61 18.23 -0.32
C VAL A 186 14.02 18.01 -0.87
N ARG A 187 14.95 17.68 0.02
CA ARG A 187 16.34 17.33 -0.32
C ARG A 187 16.61 15.85 -0.08
N PRO A 188 17.67 15.29 -0.68
CA PRO A 188 18.06 13.90 -0.44
C PRO A 188 18.27 13.54 1.04
N ALA A 189 18.75 14.49 1.84
CA ALA A 189 18.95 14.29 3.27
C ALA A 189 17.63 14.05 4.05
N ASP A 190 16.50 14.51 3.51
CA ASP A 190 15.18 14.41 4.16
C ASP A 190 14.53 13.04 3.95
N LEU A 191 14.98 12.27 2.94
CA LEU A 191 14.40 10.97 2.59
C LEU A 191 14.44 9.96 3.75
N ALA A 192 15.49 10.00 4.58
CA ALA A 192 15.59 9.13 5.75
C ALA A 192 14.54 9.48 6.83
N ALA A 193 14.18 10.76 6.96
CA ALA A 193 13.11 11.19 7.85
C ALA A 193 11.74 10.78 7.31
N ILE A 194 11.48 11.04 6.02
CA ILE A 194 10.24 10.65 5.32
C ILE A 194 10.03 9.14 5.41
N ARG A 195 11.06 8.33 5.18
CA ARG A 195 11.01 6.86 5.31
C ARG A 195 10.52 6.43 6.69
N ARG A 196 11.08 7.01 7.76
CA ARG A 196 10.67 6.66 9.15
C ARG A 196 9.22 7.02 9.41
N GLU A 197 8.77 8.15 8.90
CA GLU A 197 7.39 8.61 9.03
C GLU A 197 6.40 7.70 8.29
N VAL A 198 6.67 7.41 7.01
CA VAL A 198 5.81 6.52 6.22
C VAL A 198 5.73 5.14 6.85
N ARG A 199 6.84 4.61 7.38
CA ARG A 199 6.85 3.34 8.13
C ARG A 199 6.03 3.41 9.42
N ALA A 200 6.01 4.53 10.12
CA ALA A 200 5.19 4.69 11.32
C ALA A 200 3.69 4.70 10.97
N SER A 201 3.33 5.38 9.88
CA SER A 201 1.97 5.47 9.37
C SER A 201 1.48 4.15 8.75
N PHE A 202 2.34 3.44 8.01
CA PHE A 202 2.04 2.22 7.26
C PHE A 202 3.04 1.10 7.60
N PRO A 203 3.00 0.54 8.82
CA PRO A 203 4.03 -0.39 9.31
C PRO A 203 4.10 -1.72 8.55
N PHE A 204 3.08 -2.05 7.75
CA PHE A 204 2.98 -3.30 7.01
C PHE A 204 3.14 -3.15 5.50
N SER A 205 3.40 -1.93 5.03
CA SER A 205 3.61 -1.64 3.61
C SER A 205 5.02 -1.07 3.40
N PRO A 206 5.67 -1.36 2.26
CA PRO A 206 6.91 -0.69 1.89
C PRO A 206 6.72 0.84 1.83
N PRO A 207 7.71 1.63 2.25
CA PRO A 207 7.62 3.09 2.30
C PRO A 207 7.82 3.71 0.90
N VAL A 208 6.84 3.50 0.02
CA VAL A 208 6.83 4.07 -1.34
C VAL A 208 6.34 5.51 -1.32
N ILE A 209 7.05 6.39 -2.02
CA ILE A 209 6.67 7.78 -2.26
C ILE A 209 6.78 8.12 -3.76
N GLY A 210 6.15 9.22 -4.18
CA GLY A 210 6.36 9.81 -5.51
C GLY A 210 7.38 10.94 -5.47
N LEU A 211 8.20 11.06 -6.53
CA LEU A 211 9.22 12.10 -6.70
C LEU A 211 9.01 12.81 -8.04
N TRP A 212 9.00 14.15 -8.00
CA TRP A 212 8.87 14.98 -9.19
C TRP A 212 9.55 16.34 -9.00
N ALA A 213 9.93 16.97 -10.11
CA ALA A 213 10.46 18.32 -10.14
C ALA A 213 10.09 19.00 -11.48
N PRO A 214 10.14 20.34 -11.59
CA PRO A 214 9.81 21.03 -12.84
C PRO A 214 10.80 20.72 -13.99
N GLY A 215 12.07 20.48 -13.64
CA GLY A 215 13.18 20.11 -14.52
C GLY A 215 13.66 18.68 -14.31
N PRO A 216 14.68 18.22 -15.05
CA PRO A 216 15.22 16.87 -14.92
C PRO A 216 16.06 16.73 -13.65
N HIS A 217 15.83 15.63 -12.93
CA HIS A 217 16.64 15.18 -11.79
C HIS A 217 16.97 13.70 -11.96
N HIS A 218 18.07 13.26 -11.36
CA HIS A 218 18.46 11.86 -11.38
C HIS A 218 18.74 11.36 -9.96
N LEU A 219 18.41 10.11 -9.73
CA LEU A 219 18.85 9.36 -8.57
C LEU A 219 19.46 8.03 -9.03
N ASP A 220 20.45 7.56 -8.30
CA ASP A 220 21.02 6.23 -8.47
C ASP A 220 20.36 5.30 -7.44
N LEU A 221 19.73 4.21 -7.89
CA LEU A 221 19.07 3.23 -7.02
C LEU A 221 19.64 1.84 -7.26
N VAL A 222 20.01 1.14 -6.18
CA VAL A 222 20.44 -0.27 -6.28
C VAL A 222 19.20 -1.15 -6.36
N GLU A 223 18.87 -1.65 -7.55
CA GLU A 223 17.65 -2.44 -7.76
C GLU A 223 17.61 -3.70 -6.87
N GLY A 224 16.47 -3.95 -6.24
CA GLY A 224 16.27 -5.12 -5.37
C GLY A 224 16.80 -4.95 -3.94
N SER A 225 17.51 -3.86 -3.64
CA SER A 225 18.00 -3.58 -2.28
C SER A 225 16.89 -3.40 -1.24
N HIS A 226 15.69 -2.99 -1.66
CA HIS A 226 14.50 -2.87 -0.80
C HIS A 226 14.00 -4.23 -0.26
N LEU A 227 14.42 -5.34 -0.86
CA LEU A 227 14.07 -6.70 -0.43
C LEU A 227 15.08 -7.28 0.57
N ALA A 228 16.26 -6.67 0.72
CA ALA A 228 17.29 -7.13 1.64
C ALA A 228 17.02 -6.58 3.05
N ASP A 229 16.83 -7.47 4.02
CA ASP A 229 16.79 -7.11 5.45
C ASP A 229 18.21 -6.80 5.95
N GLY A 230 18.82 -5.70 5.49
CA GLY A 230 20.16 -5.27 5.89
C GLY A 230 21.06 -4.83 4.74
N GLU A 231 21.93 -3.86 5.05
CA GLU A 231 22.87 -3.11 4.18
C GLU A 231 23.10 -3.74 2.81
N ALA A 232 22.50 -3.13 1.79
CA ALA A 232 22.76 -3.47 0.41
C ALA A 232 24.28 -3.41 0.16
N GLU A 233 24.84 -4.51 -0.31
CA GLU A 233 26.16 -4.55 -0.93
C GLU A 233 26.27 -3.38 -1.93
N PRO A 234 27.40 -2.66 -2.01
CA PRO A 234 27.57 -1.55 -2.93
C PRO A 234 27.60 -2.07 -4.39
N GLY A 235 26.43 -2.36 -4.92
CA GLY A 235 26.20 -2.57 -6.34
C GLY A 235 26.23 -1.23 -7.08
N ALA A 236 26.51 -1.27 -8.38
CA ALA A 236 26.36 -0.11 -9.24
C ALA A 236 24.86 0.24 -9.31
N GLY A 237 24.47 1.36 -8.70
CA GLY A 237 23.10 1.87 -8.80
C GLY A 237 22.70 2.10 -10.26
N VAL A 238 21.44 1.79 -10.58
CA VAL A 238 20.82 2.15 -11.85
C VAL A 238 20.31 3.57 -11.75
N GLU A 239 20.59 4.38 -12.78
CA GLU A 239 20.15 5.77 -12.84
C GLU A 239 18.66 5.85 -13.23
N TYR A 240 17.86 6.51 -12.40
CA TYR A 240 16.47 6.82 -12.64
C TYR A 240 16.30 8.34 -12.79
N ALA A 241 15.75 8.75 -13.93
CA ALA A 241 15.38 10.14 -14.17
C ALA A 241 13.95 10.43 -13.67
N PHE A 242 13.75 11.61 -13.11
CA PHE A 242 12.44 12.13 -12.74
C PHE A 242 12.34 13.63 -13.00
N GLY A 243 11.12 14.15 -12.91
CA GLY A 243 10.79 15.53 -13.20
C GLY A 243 10.44 15.79 -14.66
N GLY A 244 9.95 17.01 -14.90
CA GLY A 244 9.34 17.40 -16.16
C GLY A 244 8.09 16.56 -16.48
N ARG A 245 8.26 15.55 -17.34
CA ARG A 245 7.20 14.61 -17.75
C ARG A 245 7.29 13.24 -17.08
N THR A 246 8.23 13.06 -16.16
CA THR A 246 8.44 11.78 -15.49
C THR A 246 8.13 11.91 -14.00
N LEU A 247 7.15 11.17 -13.51
CA LEU A 247 6.96 10.91 -12.08
C LEU A 247 7.75 9.65 -11.74
N LEU A 248 8.50 9.64 -10.65
CA LEU A 248 9.17 8.43 -10.18
C LEU A 248 8.55 7.96 -8.88
N LEU A 249 7.99 6.75 -8.88
CA LEU A 249 7.67 6.07 -7.64
C LEU A 249 8.93 5.36 -7.13
N ALA A 250 9.26 5.55 -5.85
CA ALA A 250 10.46 4.98 -5.25
C ALA A 250 10.15 4.40 -3.86
N ASP A 251 10.62 3.17 -3.62
CA ASP A 251 10.65 2.53 -2.31
C ASP A 251 11.86 3.05 -1.52
N LEU A 252 11.60 3.74 -0.41
CA LEU A 252 12.63 4.32 0.43
C LEU A 252 13.43 3.28 1.25
N ASP A 253 13.08 2.00 1.19
CA ASP A 253 13.95 0.94 1.68
C ASP A 253 15.08 0.58 0.72
N ALA A 254 14.99 1.00 -0.54
CA ALA A 254 16.08 0.83 -1.48
C ALA A 254 17.29 1.71 -1.11
N ALA A 255 18.49 1.26 -1.45
CA ALA A 255 19.69 2.06 -1.39
C ALA A 255 19.65 3.12 -2.51
N ILE A 256 19.38 4.36 -2.12
CA ILE A 256 19.24 5.53 -3.00
C ILE A 256 20.43 6.47 -2.78
N GLY A 257 21.07 6.86 -3.88
CA GLY A 257 22.11 7.87 -3.95
C GLY A 257 21.72 9.01 -4.90
N PHE A 258 22.32 10.18 -4.70
CA PHE A 258 22.20 11.32 -5.61
C PHE A 258 23.59 11.75 -6.03
N ARG A 259 23.77 12.09 -7.31
CA ARG A 259 25.02 12.64 -7.80
C ARG A 259 25.18 14.08 -7.34
N GLY A 260 26.43 14.56 -7.23
CA GLY A 260 26.73 15.84 -6.57
C GLY A 260 25.97 17.07 -7.07
N GLY A 261 25.53 17.11 -8.33
CA GLY A 261 24.66 18.18 -8.85
C GLY A 261 23.22 18.11 -8.33
N ASP A 262 22.61 16.92 -8.36
CA ASP A 262 21.24 16.69 -7.89
C ASP A 262 21.14 16.64 -6.36
N ALA A 263 22.25 16.34 -5.67
CA ALA A 263 22.33 16.28 -4.22
C ALA A 263 21.96 17.60 -3.50
N SER A 264 22.06 18.73 -4.24
CA SER A 264 21.82 20.08 -3.72
C SER A 264 20.55 20.73 -4.27
N THR A 265 19.88 20.10 -5.24
CA THR A 265 18.72 20.68 -5.92
C THR A 265 17.43 20.14 -5.28
N PRO A 266 16.54 21.01 -4.78
CA PRO A 266 15.28 20.57 -4.19
C PRO A 266 14.35 19.95 -5.23
N PHE A 267 13.48 19.06 -4.77
CA PHE A 267 12.40 18.46 -5.55
C PHE A 267 11.12 18.36 -4.72
N THR A 268 10.02 17.98 -5.37
CA THR A 268 8.74 17.69 -4.71
C THR A 268 8.63 16.20 -4.40
N ALA A 269 8.23 15.87 -3.17
CA ALA A 269 7.86 14.51 -2.78
C ALA A 269 6.36 14.42 -2.52
N PHE A 270 5.74 13.34 -2.99
CA PHE A 270 4.35 12.98 -2.74
C PHE A 270 4.34 11.86 -1.70
N VAL A 271 4.02 12.22 -0.47
CA VAL A 271 4.17 11.35 0.70
C VAL A 271 2.79 10.86 1.16
N PRO A 272 2.57 9.54 1.25
CA PRO A 272 1.30 9.04 1.78
C PRO A 272 1.20 9.33 3.27
N CYS A 273 0.03 9.81 3.69
CA CYS A 273 -0.37 9.96 5.08
C CYS A 273 -1.73 9.30 5.32
N ARG A 274 -2.03 9.00 6.59
CA ARG A 274 -3.35 8.45 6.91
C ARG A 274 -4.40 9.54 6.72
N PRO A 275 -5.58 9.22 6.16
CA PRO A 275 -6.66 10.20 6.08
C PRO A 275 -6.93 10.77 7.46
N GLU A 276 -7.00 12.10 7.60
CA GLU A 276 -7.43 12.70 8.87
C GLU A 276 -8.84 12.18 9.20
N GLU A 277 -9.08 11.76 10.44
CA GLU A 277 -10.43 11.48 10.94
C GLU A 277 -11.22 12.79 10.87
N ARG A 278 -11.90 13.02 9.74
CA ARG A 278 -12.71 14.21 9.56
C ARG A 278 -13.85 14.14 10.60
N PRO A 279 -13.92 15.11 11.54
CA PRO A 279 -14.87 15.08 12.66
C PRO A 279 -16.33 15.15 12.21
#